data_AF-A0A6J7HI98-F1
#
_entry.id   AF-A0A6J7HI98-F1
#
_cell.length_a   1.000
_cell.length_b   1.000
_cell.length_c   1.000
_cell.angle_alpha   90.00
_cell.angle_beta   90.00
_cell.angle_gamma   90.00
#
_symmetry.space_group_name_H-M   'P 1'
#
loop_
_entity.id
_entity.type
_entity.pdbx_description
1 polymer ?
#
loop_
_entity_poly.entity_id
_entity_poly.type
_entity_poly.pdbx_seq_one_letter_code
_entity_poly.pdbx_strand_id
1 'polypeptide(L)'
;MAHAVAAPTIFFNLGPVPGLGADPGASGAQARGDQGRLTLDELIVGVWEGLRADHAAECPVCGGAMVARFAAGPLPVAGSCRRCGSALS
;
A
#
# COMPACT_ATOMS: atom_id res chain seq x y z
N MET A 1 16.47 -34.44 21.04
CA MET A 1 15.10 -33.88 20.89
C MET A 1 15.23 -32.39 20.55
N ALA A 2 15.24 -32.05 19.26
CA ALA A 2 15.34 -30.67 18.79
C ALA A 2 14.12 -30.41 17.90
N HIS A 3 13.22 -29.54 18.34
CA HIS A 3 12.05 -29.12 17.58
C HIS A 3 12.48 -28.02 16.60
N ALA A 4 12.40 -28.32 15.31
CA ALA A 4 12.55 -27.32 14.25
C ALA A 4 11.18 -26.68 13.98
N VAL A 5 11.07 -25.38 14.25
CA VAL A 5 9.94 -24.55 13.81
C VAL A 5 10.07 -24.34 12.30
N ALA A 6 9.10 -24.87 11.54
CA ALA A 6 8.94 -24.61 10.11
C ALA A 6 8.11 -23.34 9.93
N ALA A 7 8.70 -22.31 9.31
CA ALA A 7 7.97 -21.14 8.82
C ALA A 7 7.27 -21.50 7.49
N PRO A 8 6.03 -21.04 7.23
CA PRO A 8 5.41 -21.21 5.93
C PRO A 8 5.98 -20.17 4.94
N THR A 9 6.85 -20.63 4.05
CA THR A 9 7.26 -19.87 2.87
C THR A 9 6.08 -19.86 1.88
N ILE A 10 5.37 -18.73 1.79
CA ILE A 10 4.34 -18.53 0.78
C ILE A 10 5.02 -18.50 -0.59
N PHE A 11 4.78 -19.56 -1.35
CA PHE A 11 5.24 -19.76 -2.71
C PHE A 11 4.30 -19.01 -3.67
N PHE A 12 4.53 -17.71 -3.85
CA PHE A 12 3.88 -16.99 -4.95
C PHE A 12 4.60 -17.35 -6.25
N ASN A 13 3.87 -18.01 -7.14
CA ASN A 13 4.37 -18.58 -8.39
C ASN A 13 4.76 -17.45 -9.37
N LEU A 14 6.06 -17.11 -9.42
CA LEU A 14 6.62 -16.14 -10.35
C LEU A 14 7.01 -16.86 -11.66
N GLY A 15 6.05 -17.03 -12.57
CA GLY A 15 6.36 -17.34 -13.95
C GLY A 15 6.99 -16.11 -14.64
N PRO A 16 8.14 -16.22 -15.33
CA PRO A 16 8.74 -15.10 -16.03
C PRO A 16 8.03 -14.84 -17.37
N VAL A 17 7.58 -13.60 -17.60
CA VAL A 17 7.23 -13.09 -18.92
C VAL A 17 8.45 -12.41 -19.54
N PRO A 18 9.05 -12.93 -20.63
CA PRO A 18 10.10 -12.21 -21.35
C PRO A 18 9.47 -11.41 -22.50
N GLY A 19 9.52 -10.08 -22.39
CA GLY A 19 9.11 -9.21 -23.49
C GLY A 19 9.33 -7.73 -23.22
N LEU A 20 10.32 -7.17 -23.94
CA LEU A 20 10.48 -5.77 -24.36
C LEU A 20 11.15 -4.82 -23.36
N GLY A 21 12.34 -4.36 -23.74
CA GLY A 21 13.13 -3.39 -23.01
C GLY A 21 12.48 -2.00 -22.97
N ALA A 22 12.59 -1.37 -21.79
CA ALA A 22 12.57 0.06 -21.55
C ALA A 22 13.19 0.30 -20.16
N ASP A 23 13.82 1.45 -19.99
CA ASP A 23 14.85 1.78 -19.00
C ASP A 23 14.33 1.84 -17.54
N PRO A 24 15.06 1.31 -16.52
CA PRO A 24 14.74 1.60 -15.12
C PRO A 24 15.39 2.91 -14.67
N GLY A 25 14.84 4.01 -15.18
CA GLY A 25 15.18 5.38 -14.80
C GLY A 25 13.96 6.19 -14.38
N ALA A 26 13.04 5.61 -13.60
CA ALA A 26 11.95 6.37 -12.98
C ALA A 26 11.42 5.66 -11.73
N SER A 27 11.90 6.10 -10.57
CA SER A 27 11.28 5.83 -9.28
C SER A 27 9.81 6.27 -9.27
N GLY A 28 8.89 5.35 -9.05
CA GLY A 28 7.65 5.55 -8.28
C GLY A 28 6.79 6.78 -8.59
N ALA A 29 6.43 7.02 -9.86
CA ALA A 29 5.45 8.04 -10.23
C ALA A 29 4.19 7.41 -10.83
N GLN A 30 3.56 6.46 -10.13
CA GLN A 30 2.27 5.90 -10.52
C GLN A 30 1.28 5.97 -9.35
N ALA A 31 0.77 7.16 -9.04
CA ALA A 31 -0.42 7.33 -8.20
C ALA A 31 -1.14 8.69 -8.40
N ARG A 32 -0.83 9.46 -9.44
CA ARG A 32 -1.40 10.81 -9.60
C ARG A 32 -2.11 10.96 -10.94
N GLY A 33 -3.11 10.13 -11.19
CA GLY A 33 -3.72 10.10 -12.52
C GLY A 33 -5.06 9.38 -12.65
N ASP A 34 -6.00 9.52 -11.70
CA ASP A 34 -7.45 9.42 -12.00
C ASP A 34 -8.34 10.00 -10.87
N GLN A 35 -7.87 10.96 -10.07
CA GLN A 35 -8.73 11.57 -9.02
C GLN A 35 -9.92 12.37 -9.59
N GLY A 36 -10.01 12.53 -10.92
CA GLY A 36 -11.07 13.29 -11.59
C GLY A 36 -12.38 12.54 -11.78
N ARG A 37 -12.43 11.21 -11.55
CA ARG A 37 -13.65 10.40 -11.78
C ARG A 37 -13.88 9.27 -10.78
N LEU A 38 -13.00 9.09 -9.80
CA LEU A 38 -13.24 8.13 -8.71
C LEU A 38 -14.28 8.68 -7.75
N THR A 39 -15.23 7.84 -7.37
CA THR A 39 -16.13 8.08 -6.26
C THR A 39 -15.33 8.19 -4.96
N LEU A 40 -15.91 8.82 -3.94
CA LEU A 40 -15.29 8.89 -2.62
C LEU A 40 -14.96 7.49 -2.08
N ASP A 41 -15.84 6.51 -2.29
CA ASP A 41 -15.62 5.13 -1.83
C ASP A 41 -14.40 4.51 -2.52
N GLU A 42 -14.30 4.61 -3.85
CA GLU A 42 -13.14 4.11 -4.60
C GLU A 42 -11.83 4.79 -4.15
N LEU A 43 -11.87 6.10 -3.85
CA LEU A 43 -10.72 6.81 -3.29
C LEU A 43 -10.34 6.26 -1.91
N ILE A 44 -11.31 6.06 -1.02
CA ILE A 44 -11.05 5.53 0.32
C ILE A 44 -10.56 4.08 0.28
N VAL A 45 -11.13 3.25 -0.59
CA VAL A 45 -10.67 1.88 -0.83
C VAL A 45 -9.24 1.88 -1.33
N GLY A 46 -8.89 2.74 -2.30
CA GLY A 46 -7.52 2.85 -2.79
C GLY A 46 -6.51 3.22 -1.70
N VAL A 47 -6.88 4.12 -0.78
CA VAL A 47 -6.05 4.46 0.38
C VAL A 47 -5.87 3.25 1.30
N TRP A 48 -6.95 2.52 1.61
CA TRP A 48 -6.87 1.32 2.44
C TRP A 48 -6.01 0.21 1.84
N GLU A 49 -6.09 0.00 0.54
CA GLU A 49 -5.26 -0.98 -0.16
C GLU A 49 -3.77 -0.61 -0.08
N GLY A 50 -3.41 0.66 -0.29
CA GLY A 50 -2.03 1.14 -0.09
C GLY A 50 -1.55 0.95 1.36
N LEU A 51 -2.40 1.25 2.35
CA LEU A 51 -2.05 1.03 3.75
C LEU A 51 -1.87 -0.47 4.11
N ARG A 52 -2.64 -1.36 3.47
CA ARG A 52 -2.53 -2.81 3.68
C ARG A 52 -1.29 -3.39 2.99
N ALA A 53 -1.00 -2.95 1.77
CA ALA A 53 0.11 -3.45 0.97
C ALA A 53 1.46 -2.89 1.45
N ASP A 54 1.55 -1.58 1.62
CA ASP A 54 2.82 -0.85 1.80
C ASP A 54 2.93 -0.13 3.15
N HIS A 55 1.88 -0.18 3.98
CA HIS A 55 1.79 0.56 5.25
C HIS A 55 1.86 2.09 5.08
N ALA A 56 1.72 2.57 3.85
CA ALA A 56 1.70 3.96 3.47
C ALA A 56 0.80 4.19 2.25
N ALA A 57 0.17 5.35 2.19
CA ALA A 57 -0.67 5.78 1.06
C ALA A 57 -0.61 7.30 0.90
N GLU A 58 -1.13 7.81 -0.22
CA GLU A 58 -1.34 9.26 -0.40
C GLU A 58 -2.59 9.70 0.36
N CYS A 59 -2.51 10.83 1.08
CA CYS A 59 -3.64 11.39 1.80
C CYS A 59 -4.65 12.00 0.81
N PRO A 60 -5.92 11.56 0.82
CA PRO A 60 -6.93 12.05 -0.13
C PRO A 60 -7.31 13.52 0.11
N VAL A 61 -6.91 14.11 1.25
CA VAL A 61 -7.23 15.50 1.62
C VAL A 61 -6.14 16.48 1.14
N CYS A 62 -4.87 16.12 1.27
CA CYS A 62 -3.76 17.05 1.03
C CYS A 62 -2.65 16.53 0.12
N GLY A 63 -2.76 15.30 -0.38
CA GLY A 63 -1.73 14.62 -1.17
C GLY A 63 -0.44 14.27 -0.40
N GLY A 64 -0.41 14.48 0.92
CA GLY A 64 0.74 14.14 1.77
C GLY A 64 0.78 12.67 2.17
N ALA A 65 1.91 12.19 2.71
CA ALA A 65 2.02 10.81 3.17
C ALA A 65 1.05 10.51 4.33
N MET A 66 0.23 9.48 4.15
CA MET A 66 -0.61 8.85 5.16
C MET A 66 0.02 7.53 5.57
N VAL A 67 0.22 7.32 6.87
CA VAL A 67 0.92 6.15 7.42
C VAL A 67 -0.06 5.28 8.21
N ALA A 68 0.07 3.97 8.04
CA ALA A 68 -0.71 2.97 8.75
C ALA A 68 -0.53 3.05 10.27
N ARG A 69 -1.61 2.77 11.00
CA ARG A 69 -1.65 2.59 12.45
C ARG A 69 -2.17 1.19 12.75
N PHE A 70 -1.45 0.51 13.64
CA PHE A 70 -1.72 -0.87 14.02
C PHE A 70 -2.21 -0.93 15.47
N ALA A 71 -3.08 -1.89 15.74
CA ALA A 71 -3.44 -2.30 17.09
C ALA A 71 -2.64 -3.57 17.46
N ALA A 72 -3.24 -4.52 18.18
CA ALA A 72 -2.59 -5.78 18.55
C ALA A 72 -2.39 -6.77 17.37
N GLY A 73 -2.85 -6.43 16.16
CA GLY A 73 -2.84 -7.33 15.00
C GLY A 73 -1.92 -6.85 13.86
N PRO A 74 -1.66 -7.73 12.87
CA PRO A 74 -0.76 -7.43 11.74
C PRO A 74 -1.41 -6.52 10.67
N LEU A 75 -2.72 -6.30 10.75
CA LEU A 75 -3.43 -5.44 9.81
C LEU A 75 -3.56 -4.01 10.36
N PRO A 76 -3.45 -3.00 9.48
CA PRO A 76 -3.71 -1.63 9.86
C PRO A 76 -5.18 -1.48 10.26
N VAL A 77 -5.42 -0.79 11.37
CA VAL A 77 -6.76 -0.45 11.86
C VAL A 77 -7.13 1.00 11.57
N ALA A 78 -6.15 1.81 11.18
CA ALA A 78 -6.33 3.22 10.85
C ALA A 78 -5.18 3.74 9.98
N GLY A 79 -5.37 4.89 9.36
CA GLY A 79 -4.35 5.69 8.69
C GLY A 79 -4.28 7.09 9.29
N SER A 80 -3.08 7.68 9.33
CA SER A 80 -2.92 9.09 9.74
C SER A 80 -1.97 9.86 8.83
N CYS A 81 -2.42 11.01 8.34
CA CYS A 81 -1.59 11.90 7.56
C CYS A 81 -0.69 12.72 8.49
N ARG A 82 0.62 12.68 8.26
CA ARG A 82 1.59 13.47 9.04
C ARG A 82 1.60 14.95 8.68
N ARG A 83 0.95 15.34 7.58
CA ARG A 83 0.95 16.71 7.05
C ARG A 83 -0.27 17.51 7.50
N CYS A 84 -1.48 17.03 7.18
CA CYS A 84 -2.73 17.74 7.51
C CYS A 84 -3.43 17.21 8.76
N GLY A 85 -2.92 16.13 9.37
CA GLY A 85 -3.51 15.52 10.56
C GLY A 85 -4.79 14.70 10.31
N SER A 86 -5.26 14.61 9.05
CA SER A 86 -6.42 13.79 8.71
C SER A 86 -6.21 12.33 9.11
N ALA A 87 -7.24 11.73 9.68
CA ALA A 87 -7.28 10.34 10.09
C ALA A 87 -8.32 9.56 9.26
N LEU A 88 -8.03 8.28 9.04
CA LEU A 88 -8.91 7.31 8.41
C LEU A 88 -9.04 6.12 9.36
N SER A 89 -10.26 5.66 9.66
CA SER A 89 -10.56 4.57 10.60
C SER A 89 -11.77 3.78 10.15
#